data_AF-A0A6P0NLG9-F1
#
_entry.id   AF-A0A6P0NLG9-F1
#
_cell.length_a   1.000
_cell.length_b   1.000
_cell.length_c   1.000
_cell.angle_alpha   90.00
_cell.angle_beta   90.00
_cell.angle_gamma   90.00
#
_symmetry.space_group_name_H-M   'P 1'
#
loop_
_entity.id
_entity.type
_entity.pdbx_description
1 polymer ?
#
loop_
_entity_poly.entity_id
_entity_poly.type
_entity_poly.pdbx_seq_one_letter_code
_entity_poly.pdbx_strand_id
1 'polypeptide(L)'
;MQSALDQFHISIRRVRDLIAVHNSVKAQSTSALDLSDILRATLVLSISALDYYIHDVVRLDMLAIYRVTRSEPPAFSRFQISL
;
A
#
# COMPACT_ATOMS: atom_id res chain seq x y z
N MET A 1 13.93 4.57 1.85
CA MET A 1 12.64 4.77 2.57
C MET A 1 11.80 5.86 1.92
N GLN A 2 12.35 7.04 1.60
CA GLN A 2 11.59 8.12 0.95
C GLN A 2 10.86 7.66 -0.32
N SER A 3 11.52 6.89 -1.19
CA SER A 3 10.92 6.33 -2.40
C SER A 3 9.68 5.46 -2.15
N ALA A 4 9.67 4.65 -1.10
CA ALA A 4 8.53 3.81 -0.72
C ALA A 4 7.35 4.68 -0.26
N LEU A 5 7.63 5.73 0.50
CA LEU A 5 6.64 6.68 0.99
C LEU A 5 6.07 7.55 -0.15
N ASP A 6 6.91 7.96 -1.10
CA ASP A 6 6.47 8.66 -2.31
C ASP A 6 5.52 7.78 -3.14
N GLN A 7 5.87 6.50 -3.33
CA GLN A 7 5.02 5.54 -4.04
C GLN A 7 3.71 5.29 -3.29
N PHE A 8 3.72 5.20 -1.96
CA PHE A 8 2.51 5.11 -1.14
C PHE A 8 1.60 6.33 -1.34
N HIS A 9 2.16 7.54 -1.32
CA HIS A 9 1.39 8.76 -1.56
C HIS A 9 0.77 8.81 -2.96
N ILE A 10 1.47 8.32 -3.99
CA ILE A 10 0.93 8.19 -5.35
C ILE A 10 -0.28 7.23 -5.34
N SER A 11 -0.14 6.07 -4.71
CA SER A 11 -1.23 5.08 -4.62
C SER A 11 -2.44 5.64 -3.87
N ILE A 12 -2.25 6.29 -2.73
CA ILE A 12 -3.34 6.90 -1.96
C ILE A 12 -3.99 8.07 -2.71
N ARG A 13 -3.23 8.85 -3.49
CA ARG A 13 -3.80 9.89 -4.36
C ARG A 13 -4.79 9.28 -5.36
N ARG A 14 -4.41 8.18 -6.02
CA ARG A 14 -5.31 7.47 -6.94
C ARG A 14 -6.59 6.97 -6.28
N VAL A 15 -6.51 6.48 -5.03
CA VAL A 15 -7.70 6.11 -4.25
C VAL A 15 -8.61 7.33 -4.06
N ARG A 16 -8.05 8.48 -3.67
CA ARG A 16 -8.82 9.72 -3.47
C ARG A 16 -9.46 10.19 -4.77
N ASP A 17 -8.75 10.09 -5.89
CA ASP A 17 -9.28 10.44 -7.21
C ASP A 17 -10.47 9.53 -7.57
N LEU A 18 -10.40 8.22 -7.29
CA LEU A 18 -11.51 7.29 -7.52
C LEU A 18 -12.73 7.57 -6.63
N ILE A 19 -12.51 7.98 -5.37
CA ILE A 19 -13.60 8.47 -4.49
C ILE A 19 -14.24 9.74 -5.07
N ALA A 20 -13.44 10.67 -5.59
CA ALA A 20 -13.97 11.87 -6.23
C ALA A 20 -14.82 11.52 -7.47
N VAL A 21 -14.38 10.55 -8.27
CA VAL A 21 -15.17 10.01 -9.39
C VAL A 21 -16.48 9.40 -8.91
N HIS A 22 -16.46 8.54 -7.88
CA HIS A 22 -17.68 7.99 -7.28
C HIS A 22 -18.66 9.10 -6.90
N ASN A 23 -18.18 10.14 -6.19
CA ASN A 23 -19.03 11.23 -5.72
C ASN A 23 -19.62 12.05 -6.87
N SER A 24 -18.82 12.31 -7.91
CA SER A 24 -19.28 13.02 -9.11
C SER A 24 -20.36 12.24 -9.86
N VAL A 25 -20.17 10.93 -10.05
CA VAL A 25 -21.18 10.06 -10.70
C VAL A 25 -22.41 9.95 -9.82
N LYS A 26 -22.25 9.79 -8.51
CA LYS A 26 -23.39 9.67 -7.58
C LYS A 26 -24.29 10.90 -7.64
N ALA A 27 -23.71 12.11 -7.65
CA ALA A 27 -24.45 13.36 -7.73
C ALA A 27 -25.25 13.54 -9.04
N GLN A 28 -24.86 12.84 -10.11
CA GLN A 28 -25.49 12.91 -11.44
C GLN A 28 -26.37 11.69 -11.74
N SER A 29 -26.47 10.74 -10.81
CA SER A 29 -27.16 9.47 -10.99
C SER A 29 -28.38 9.34 -10.09
N THR A 30 -29.31 8.46 -10.47
CA THR A 30 -30.45 8.11 -9.62
C THR A 30 -30.09 6.97 -8.66
N SER A 31 -30.96 6.70 -7.69
CA SER A 31 -30.80 5.57 -6.77
C SER A 31 -30.84 4.19 -7.43
N ALA A 32 -31.28 4.10 -8.69
CA ALA A 32 -31.28 2.85 -9.46
C ALA A 32 -29.87 2.40 -9.87
N LEU A 33 -28.90 3.32 -9.92
CA LEU A 33 -27.50 2.99 -10.18
C LEU A 33 -26.78 2.69 -8.86
N ASP A 34 -26.38 1.42 -8.68
CA ASP A 34 -25.52 1.03 -7.57
C ASP A 34 -24.05 1.33 -7.92
N LEU A 35 -23.40 2.12 -7.08
CA LEU A 35 -21.99 2.49 -7.20
C LEU A 35 -21.14 1.91 -6.07
N SER A 36 -21.72 1.00 -5.27
CA SER A 36 -21.05 0.40 -4.11
C SER A 36 -19.74 -0.30 -4.48
N ASP A 37 -19.65 -0.88 -5.68
CA ASP A 37 -18.43 -1.51 -6.16
C ASP A 37 -17.26 -0.54 -6.35
N ILE A 38 -17.52 0.73 -6.68
CA ILE A 38 -16.46 1.74 -6.75
C ILE A 38 -15.89 1.98 -5.35
N LEU A 39 -16.75 2.10 -4.34
CA LEU A 39 -16.30 2.25 -2.96
C LEU A 39 -15.58 0.99 -2.45
N ARG A 40 -16.07 -0.21 -2.78
CA ARG A 40 -15.36 -1.46 -2.45
C ARG A 40 -13.97 -1.49 -3.09
N ALA A 41 -13.85 -1.08 -4.35
CA ALA A 41 -12.56 -0.97 -5.02
C ALA A 41 -11.63 0.04 -4.32
N THR A 42 -12.13 1.19 -3.87
CA THR A 42 -11.32 2.16 -3.12
C THR A 42 -10.79 1.59 -1.81
N LEU A 43 -11.57 0.75 -1.11
CA LEU A 43 -11.12 0.07 0.10
C LEU A 43 -10.00 -0.93 -0.20
N VAL A 44 -10.20 -1.79 -1.20
CA VAL A 44 -9.19 -2.78 -1.61
C VAL A 44 -7.88 -2.07 -2.01
N LEU A 45 -7.97 -1.03 -2.85
CA LEU A 45 -6.80 -0.27 -3.30
C LEU A 45 -6.08 0.42 -2.13
N SER A 46 -6.80 0.88 -1.11
CA SER A 46 -6.19 1.47 0.10
C SER A 46 -5.38 0.44 0.88
N ILE A 47 -5.93 -0.76 1.07
CA ILE A 47 -5.26 -1.86 1.76
C ILE A 47 -4.04 -2.32 0.95
N SER A 48 -4.19 -2.48 -0.37
CA SER A 48 -3.09 -2.84 -1.26
C SER A 48 -1.98 -1.80 -1.25
N ALA A 49 -2.30 -0.50 -1.16
CA ALA A 49 -1.29 0.55 -1.05
C ALA A 49 -0.47 0.42 0.25
N LEU A 50 -1.13 0.13 1.37
CA LEU A 50 -0.47 -0.08 2.65
C LEU A 50 0.41 -1.33 2.64
N ASP A 51 -0.12 -2.45 2.17
CA ASP A 51 0.61 -3.71 2.02
C ASP A 51 1.88 -3.51 1.19
N TYR A 52 1.73 -2.90 0.01
CA TYR A 52 2.85 -2.61 -0.88
C TYR A 52 3.91 -1.71 -0.20
N TYR A 53 3.48 -0.69 0.54
CA TYR A 53 4.40 0.18 1.28
C TYR A 53 5.23 -0.59 2.31
N ILE A 54 4.59 -1.43 3.12
CA ILE A 54 5.29 -2.25 4.12
C ILE A 54 6.26 -3.22 3.43
N HIS A 55 5.82 -3.88 2.35
CA HIS A 55 6.68 -4.76 1.56
C HIS A 55 7.92 -4.04 1.05
N ASP A 56 7.77 -2.83 0.51
CA ASP A 56 8.89 -2.08 -0.07
C ASP A 56 9.85 -1.54 1.02
N VAL A 57 9.33 -1.12 2.17
CA VAL A 57 10.17 -0.75 3.33
C VAL A 57 11.01 -1.93 3.79
N VAL A 58 10.40 -3.11 3.99
CA VAL A 58 11.12 -4.32 4.42
C VAL A 58 12.16 -4.71 3.37
N ARG A 59 11.81 -4.67 2.08
CA ARG A 59 12.74 -4.97 0.98
C ARG A 59 13.96 -4.05 0.98
N LEU A 60 13.76 -2.75 1.15
CA LEU A 60 14.85 -1.77 1.19
C LEU A 60 15.80 -2.04 2.37
N ASP A 61 15.24 -2.40 3.52
CA ASP A 61 16.03 -2.75 4.71
C ASP A 61 16.81 -4.06 4.53
N MET A 62 16.21 -5.08 3.91
CA MET A 62 16.92 -6.31 3.55
C MET A 62 18.08 -6.04 2.59
N LEU A 63 17.88 -5.16 1.59
CA LEU A 63 18.96 -4.74 0.69
C LEU A 63 20.07 -3.98 1.40
N ALA A 64 19.74 -3.13 2.37
CA ALA A 64 20.73 -2.38 3.15
C ALA A 64 21.60 -3.31 4.00
N ILE A 65 20.99 -4.35 4.59
CA ILE A 65 21.67 -5.43 5.30
C ILE A 65 22.60 -6.20 4.36
N TYR A 66 22.09 -6.66 3.22
CA TYR A 66 22.87 -7.39 2.22
C TYR A 66 24.10 -6.60 1.75
N ARG A 67 23.96 -5.27 1.63
CA ARG A 67 25.05 -4.36 1.24
C ARG A 67 25.99 -3.99 2.40
N VAL A 68 25.79 -4.53 3.60
CA VAL A 68 26.58 -4.23 4.81
C VAL A 68 26.51 -2.75 5.21
N THR A 69 25.45 -2.05 4.79
CA THR A 69 25.18 -0.65 5.16
C THR A 69 24.30 -0.52 6.41
N ARG A 70 23.75 -1.64 6.88
CA ARG A 70 22.96 -1.77 8.11
C ARG A 70 23.25 -3.14 8.73
N SER A 71 23.35 -3.20 10.05
CA SER A 71 23.49 -4.48 10.77
C SER A 71 22.19 -5.28 10.74
N GLU A 72 22.30 -6.60 10.68
CA GLU A 72 21.15 -7.51 10.82
C GLU A 72 20.41 -7.26 12.14
N PRO A 73 19.06 -7.30 12.14
CA PRO A 73 18.31 -7.19 13.37
C PRO A 73 18.57 -8.42 14.27
N PRO A 74 18.62 -8.28 15.60
CA PRO A 74 18.83 -9.41 16.51
C PRO A 74 17.79 -10.53 16.37
N ALA A 75 16.63 -10.25 15.79
CA ALA A 75 15.61 -11.25 15.48
C ALA A 75 16.08 -12.24 14.40
N PHE A 76 16.92 -11.81 13.46
CA PHE A 76 17.46 -12.66 12.39
C PHE A 76 18.40 -13.73 12.97
N SER A 77 19.34 -13.32 13.83
CA SER A 77 20.26 -14.26 14.50
C SER A 77 19.56 -15.20 15.48
N ARG A 78 18.36 -14.84 15.95
CA ARG A 78 17.51 -15.69 16.80
C ARG A 78 16.59 -16.62 16.02
N PHE A 79 16.49 -16.47 14.70
CA PHE A 79 15.65 -17.31 13.85
C PHE A 79 16.33 -18.66 13.63
N GLN A 80 15.87 -19.70 14.34
CA GLN A 80 16.34 -21.06 14.16
C GLN A 80 15.48 -21.78 13.11
N ILE A 81 16.12 -22.29 12.06
CA ILE A 81 15.49 -23.17 11.08
C ILE A 81 15.91 -24.59 11.46
N SER A 82 14.95 -25.45 11.78
CA SER A 82 15.20 -26.89 11.92
C SER A 82 15.61 -27.47 10.56
N LEU A 83 16.75 -28.17 10.56
CA LEU A 83 17.31 -28.90 9.43
C LEU A 83 16.46 -30.12 9.04
#